data_AF-A0A969RW26-F1
#
_entry.id   AF-A0A969RW26-F1
#
_cell.length_a   1.000
_cell.length_b   1.000
_cell.length_c   1.000
_cell.angle_alpha   90.00
_cell.angle_beta   90.00
_cell.angle_gamma   90.00
#
_symmetry.space_group_name_H-M   'P 1'
#
loop_
_entity.id
_entity.type
_entity.pdbx_description
1 polymer ?
#
loop_
_entity_poly.entity_id
_entity_poly.type
_entity_poly.pdbx_seq_one_letter_code
_entity_poly.pdbx_strand_id
1 'polypeptide(L)'
;MLRFAIASLGATLISLILNHLVFAQQLIPTPQATTPPVPSPPQTCSGQTLLQASDCSGDALEPEEEKLYQAINNYRAQHGLTAIPPSPSLNRVANRHVRDLADNVGRLTHAWSNCPYSASDPTTFSCMWEAPQRLNTPYPGIGYENAHFNTGAATAASALKSWQDSSGHNAVILNQDIWKDYPWQAIGIGIYKNYAVIWFGKEADPANNPNSR
;
A
#
# COMPACT_ATOMS: atom_id res chain seq x y z
N MET A 1 -19.81 -27.44 71.07
CA MET A 1 -18.77 -28.46 71.33
C MET A 1 -17.45 -27.73 71.55
N LEU A 2 -16.76 -28.02 72.67
CA LEU A 2 -15.30 -27.90 72.95
C LEU A 2 -14.59 -26.56 72.61
N ARG A 3 -13.69 -25.97 73.42
CA ARG A 3 -13.08 -26.29 74.73
C ARG A 3 -12.28 -25.04 75.18
N PHE A 4 -12.09 -24.94 76.49
CA PHE A 4 -11.33 -23.93 77.25
C PHE A 4 -9.79 -24.13 77.23
N ALA A 5 -9.10 -23.13 77.81
CA ALA A 5 -7.81 -23.13 78.54
C ALA A 5 -6.66 -22.40 77.80
N ILE A 6 -6.10 -21.28 78.27
CA ILE A 6 -5.42 -20.89 79.54
C ILE A 6 -3.93 -21.30 79.60
N ALA A 7 -3.11 -20.25 79.82
CA ALA A 7 -1.83 -20.14 80.53
C ALA A 7 -0.48 -20.55 79.88
N SER A 8 0.35 -19.50 79.75
CA SER A 8 1.68 -19.28 80.38
C SER A 8 2.77 -20.36 80.26
N LEU A 9 3.95 -19.95 79.78
CA LEU A 9 5.21 -19.98 80.54
C LEU A 9 6.35 -19.38 79.71
N GLY A 10 7.14 -18.51 80.34
CA GLY A 10 8.37 -17.97 79.76
C GLY A 10 9.56 -18.92 79.91
N ALA A 11 10.59 -18.70 79.09
CA ALA A 11 11.97 -19.08 79.37
C ALA A 11 12.92 -18.23 78.51
N THR A 12 14.12 -18.06 79.02
CA THR A 12 15.03 -16.92 78.88
C THR A 12 16.19 -17.19 77.90
N LEU A 13 16.81 -16.11 77.41
CA LEU A 13 18.19 -15.95 76.91
C LEU A 13 18.58 -16.59 75.56
N ILE A 14 19.19 -15.79 74.67
CA ILE A 14 20.59 -15.91 74.20
C ILE A 14 20.90 -14.82 73.13
N SER A 15 21.84 -13.94 73.50
CA SER A 15 22.97 -13.40 72.73
C SER A 15 22.83 -12.97 71.25
N LEU A 16 22.90 -11.64 71.07
CA LEU A 16 23.83 -10.86 70.23
C LEU A 16 24.45 -11.54 68.98
N ILE A 17 24.02 -11.13 67.77
CA ILE A 17 24.90 -10.95 66.61
C ILE A 17 24.47 -9.67 65.86
N LEU A 18 25.34 -8.66 65.89
CA LEU A 18 25.34 -7.50 65.01
C LEU A 18 25.71 -7.97 63.59
N ASN A 19 24.88 -7.71 62.59
CA ASN A 19 25.34 -7.75 61.19
C ASN A 19 25.04 -6.40 60.54
N HIS A 20 26.11 -5.67 60.21
CA HIS A 20 26.06 -4.46 59.41
C HIS A 20 25.74 -4.83 57.96
N LEU A 21 24.50 -4.60 57.53
CA LEU A 21 24.14 -4.60 56.11
C LEU A 21 24.40 -3.20 55.54
N VAL A 22 25.49 -3.08 54.78
CA VAL A 22 25.76 -1.95 53.89
C VAL A 22 24.87 -2.13 52.65
N PHE A 23 23.84 -1.30 52.51
CA PHE A 23 23.08 -1.21 51.25
C PHE A 23 23.92 -0.45 50.22
N ALA A 24 24.56 -1.17 49.30
CA ALA A 24 25.06 -0.57 48.07
C ALA A 24 23.86 -0.26 47.16
N GLN A 25 23.55 1.02 46.96
CA GLN A 25 22.61 1.47 45.94
C GLN A 25 23.17 1.10 44.57
N GLN A 26 22.62 0.08 43.92
CA GLN A 26 22.90 -0.20 42.52
C GLN A 26 22.22 0.88 41.67
N LEU A 27 23.02 1.67 40.95
CA LEU A 27 22.54 2.60 39.94
C LEU A 27 21.86 1.79 38.83
N ILE A 28 20.54 1.93 38.67
CA ILE A 28 19.80 1.37 37.55
C ILE A 28 20.17 2.20 36.31
N PRO A 29 20.80 1.62 35.27
CA PRO A 29 21.06 2.36 34.04
C PRO A 29 19.73 2.73 33.37
N THR A 30 19.57 4.00 33.04
CA THR A 30 18.44 4.51 32.25
C THR A 30 18.35 3.77 30.91
N PRO A 31 17.15 3.34 30.47
CA PRO A 31 16.97 2.76 29.14
C PRO A 31 17.37 3.80 28.09
N GLN A 32 18.36 3.45 27.27
CA GLN A 32 18.81 4.26 26.15
C GLN A 32 17.68 4.32 25.11
N ALA A 33 17.24 5.52 24.75
CA ALA A 33 16.25 5.70 23.70
C ALA A 33 16.80 5.14 22.38
N THR A 34 16.25 4.03 21.92
CA THR A 34 16.53 3.49 20.59
C THR A 34 15.98 4.47 19.57
N THR A 35 16.86 5.11 18.79
CA THR A 35 16.44 5.88 17.63
C THR A 35 15.62 4.98 16.70
N PRO A 36 14.48 5.44 16.15
CA PRO A 36 13.74 4.67 15.16
C PRO A 36 14.69 4.31 14.01
N PRO A 37 14.63 3.08 13.47
CA PRO A 37 15.50 2.67 12.38
C PRO A 37 15.34 3.63 11.20
N VAL A 38 16.47 4.12 10.69
CA VAL A 38 16.50 4.90 9.45
C VAL A 38 15.86 4.04 8.35
N PRO A 39 14.88 4.55 7.58
CA PRO A 39 14.29 3.78 6.49
C PRO A 39 15.39 3.36 5.51
N SER A 40 15.49 2.05 5.24
CA SER A 40 16.38 1.53 4.21
C SER A 40 16.01 2.14 2.84
N PRO A 41 16.98 2.38 1.95
CA PRO A 41 16.68 2.79 0.57
C PRO A 41 15.75 1.77 -0.11
N PRO A 42 14.80 2.20 -0.96
CA PRO A 42 13.93 1.29 -1.69
C PRO A 42 14.75 0.27 -2.48
N GLN A 43 14.43 -1.01 -2.31
CA GLN A 43 15.13 -2.09 -2.99
C GLN A 43 14.76 -2.16 -4.48
N THR A 44 15.70 -2.58 -5.33
CA THR A 44 15.36 -2.93 -6.72
C THR A 44 14.64 -4.28 -6.72
N CYS A 45 13.39 -4.30 -7.17
CA CYS A 45 12.59 -5.51 -7.24
C CYS A 45 12.56 -6.11 -8.64
N SER A 46 12.54 -7.45 -8.73
CA SER A 46 12.44 -8.19 -10.00
C SER A 46 11.87 -9.59 -9.77
N GLY A 47 11.31 -10.20 -10.82
CA GLY A 47 10.67 -11.52 -10.72
C GLY A 47 9.61 -11.55 -9.61
N GLN A 48 9.68 -12.54 -8.72
CA GLN A 48 8.70 -12.69 -7.63
C GLN A 48 8.78 -11.59 -6.57
N THR A 49 9.94 -10.97 -6.34
CA THR A 49 10.07 -9.94 -5.29
C THR A 49 9.29 -8.68 -5.62
N LEU A 50 9.05 -8.40 -6.91
CA LEU A 50 8.20 -7.33 -7.39
C LEU A 50 6.79 -7.34 -6.77
N LEU A 51 6.23 -8.55 -6.56
CA LEU A 51 4.85 -8.71 -6.08
C LEU A 51 4.75 -8.96 -4.57
N GLN A 52 5.88 -9.11 -3.88
CA GLN A 52 5.93 -9.52 -2.47
C GLN A 52 6.61 -8.49 -1.56
N ALA A 53 7.58 -7.73 -2.08
CA ALA A 53 8.36 -6.79 -1.28
C ALA A 53 7.47 -5.67 -0.71
N SER A 54 7.78 -5.22 0.51
CA SER A 54 7.08 -4.11 1.19
C SER A 54 7.20 -2.77 0.47
N ASP A 55 8.27 -2.60 -0.30
CA ASP A 55 8.66 -1.38 -0.98
C ASP A 55 9.61 -1.75 -2.12
N CYS A 56 9.48 -1.06 -3.24
CA CYS A 56 10.34 -1.19 -4.41
C CYS A 56 10.73 0.20 -4.92
N SER A 57 11.94 0.32 -5.45
CA SER A 57 12.30 1.50 -6.25
C SER A 57 11.33 1.61 -7.44
N GLY A 58 10.76 2.81 -7.61
CA GLY A 58 9.72 3.06 -8.61
C GLY A 58 8.30 2.74 -8.13
N ASP A 59 8.03 2.52 -6.84
CA ASP A 59 6.63 2.46 -6.34
C ASP A 59 5.95 3.86 -6.26
N ALA A 60 6.74 4.93 -6.36
CA ALA A 60 6.28 6.31 -6.35
C ALA A 60 6.08 6.86 -7.77
N LEU A 61 5.35 7.96 -7.88
CA LEU A 61 5.03 8.61 -9.15
C LEU A 61 6.29 9.19 -9.81
N GLU A 62 6.60 8.72 -11.02
CA GLU A 62 7.74 9.17 -11.83
C GLU A 62 7.36 10.32 -12.80
N PRO A 63 8.33 11.06 -13.38
CA PRO A 63 8.02 12.26 -14.17
C PRO A 63 7.09 12.06 -15.38
N GLU A 64 7.18 10.93 -16.09
CA GLU A 64 6.27 10.65 -17.21
C GLU A 64 4.86 10.28 -16.72
N GLU A 65 4.77 9.66 -15.54
CA GLU A 65 3.51 9.31 -14.87
C GLU A 65 2.81 10.55 -14.33
N GLU A 66 3.57 11.50 -13.78
CA GLU A 66 3.06 12.83 -13.36
C GLU A 66 2.46 13.59 -14.55
N LYS A 67 3.10 13.54 -15.73
CA LYS A 67 2.51 14.14 -16.95
C LYS A 67 1.18 13.48 -17.31
N LEU A 68 1.08 12.17 -17.20
CA LEU A 68 -0.16 11.44 -17.47
C LEU A 68 -1.24 11.81 -16.43
N TYR A 69 -0.89 11.87 -15.15
CA TYR A 69 -1.78 12.32 -14.06
C TYR A 69 -2.36 13.71 -14.35
N GLN A 70 -1.50 14.67 -14.68
CA GLN A 70 -1.92 16.02 -15.04
C GLN A 70 -2.80 16.02 -16.30
N ALA A 71 -2.43 15.28 -17.34
CA ALA A 71 -3.19 15.22 -18.59
C ALA A 71 -4.60 14.63 -18.39
N ILE A 72 -4.74 13.59 -17.57
CA ILE A 72 -6.04 13.01 -17.23
C ILE A 72 -6.91 14.00 -16.45
N ASN A 73 -6.36 14.64 -15.43
CA ASN A 73 -7.13 15.59 -14.63
C ASN A 73 -7.48 16.88 -15.41
N ASN A 74 -6.62 17.31 -16.34
CA ASN A 74 -6.94 18.37 -17.30
C ASN A 74 -8.08 17.96 -18.23
N TYR A 75 -8.05 16.72 -18.74
CA TYR A 75 -9.13 16.18 -19.58
C TYR A 75 -10.45 16.09 -18.80
N ARG A 76 -10.41 15.59 -17.56
CA ARG A 76 -11.58 15.60 -16.66
C ARG A 76 -12.13 17.01 -16.44
N ALA A 77 -11.26 18.00 -16.21
CA ALA A 77 -11.67 19.39 -16.03
C ALA A 77 -12.35 19.98 -17.29
N GLN A 78 -11.87 19.64 -18.50
CA GLN A 78 -12.53 20.02 -19.76
C GLN A 78 -13.95 19.47 -19.89
N HIS A 79 -14.24 18.37 -19.18
CA HIS A 79 -15.55 17.73 -19.09
C HIS A 79 -16.33 18.10 -17.82
N GLY A 80 -15.89 19.12 -17.07
CA GLY A 80 -16.59 19.61 -15.88
C GLY A 80 -16.46 18.71 -14.64
N LEU A 81 -15.52 17.77 -14.64
CA LEU A 81 -15.26 16.87 -13.52
C LEU A 81 -14.12 17.37 -12.64
N THR A 82 -14.18 17.06 -11.35
CA THR A 82 -13.10 17.37 -10.41
C THR A 82 -11.88 16.49 -10.63
N ALA A 83 -10.71 17.05 -10.32
CA ALA A 83 -9.46 16.29 -10.29
C ALA A 83 -9.53 15.17 -9.26
N ILE A 84 -8.93 14.02 -9.57
CA ILE A 84 -8.82 12.87 -8.67
C ILE A 84 -7.54 13.00 -7.86
N PRO A 85 -7.56 12.89 -6.52
CA PRO A 85 -6.37 12.94 -5.69
C PRO A 85 -5.39 11.78 -5.99
N PRO A 86 -4.07 12.03 -6.09
CA PRO A 86 -3.10 10.97 -6.31
C PRO A 86 -3.07 10.02 -5.11
N SER A 87 -2.78 8.75 -5.35
CA SER A 87 -2.75 7.70 -4.34
C SER A 87 -1.39 6.99 -4.34
N PRO A 88 -0.58 7.13 -3.27
CA PRO A 88 0.65 6.37 -3.11
C PRO A 88 0.42 4.84 -3.19
N SER A 89 -0.69 4.37 -2.63
CA SER A 89 -1.07 2.96 -2.68
C SER A 89 -1.35 2.49 -4.10
N LEU A 90 -2.15 3.23 -4.87
CA LEU A 90 -2.46 2.85 -6.26
C LEU A 90 -1.29 3.12 -7.21
N ASN A 91 -0.41 4.09 -6.94
CA ASN A 91 0.84 4.26 -7.68
C ASN A 91 1.72 3.02 -7.58
N ARG A 92 1.87 2.47 -6.37
CA ARG A 92 2.56 1.19 -6.15
C ARG A 92 1.92 0.06 -6.95
N VAL A 93 0.58 -0.06 -6.93
CA VAL A 93 -0.14 -1.08 -7.71
C VAL A 93 0.17 -0.91 -9.20
N ALA A 94 0.00 0.30 -9.72
CA ALA A 94 0.18 0.59 -11.14
C ALA A 94 1.63 0.33 -11.60
N ASN A 95 2.62 0.84 -10.87
CA ASN A 95 4.04 0.66 -11.17
C ASN A 95 4.48 -0.80 -11.13
N ARG A 96 4.03 -1.55 -10.14
CA ARG A 96 4.32 -2.98 -10.06
C ARG A 96 3.65 -3.74 -11.19
N HIS A 97 2.44 -3.35 -11.59
CA HIS A 97 1.75 -4.02 -12.68
C HIS A 97 2.45 -3.82 -14.02
N VAL A 98 2.82 -2.59 -14.40
CA VAL A 98 3.51 -2.38 -15.68
C VAL A 98 4.87 -3.06 -15.76
N ARG A 99 5.59 -3.17 -14.63
CA ARG A 99 6.83 -3.94 -14.55
C ARG A 99 6.57 -5.44 -14.69
N ASP A 100 5.52 -5.95 -14.05
CA ASP A 100 5.11 -7.35 -14.18
C ASP A 100 4.68 -7.70 -15.62
N LEU A 101 3.91 -6.80 -16.25
CA LEU A 101 3.51 -6.92 -17.66
C LEU A 101 4.73 -6.99 -18.58
N ALA A 102 5.72 -6.12 -18.36
CA ALA A 102 6.88 -6.04 -19.23
C ALA A 102 7.90 -7.17 -19.01
N ASP A 103 8.15 -7.54 -17.75
CA ASP A 103 9.27 -8.41 -17.39
C ASP A 103 8.86 -9.87 -17.19
N ASN A 104 7.59 -10.14 -16.83
CA ASN A 104 7.12 -11.49 -16.50
C ASN A 104 5.99 -11.99 -17.42
N VAL A 105 5.09 -11.12 -17.90
CA VAL A 105 3.89 -11.54 -18.67
C VAL A 105 4.08 -11.42 -20.18
N GLY A 106 4.72 -10.35 -20.66
CA GLY A 106 5.07 -10.13 -22.06
C GLY A 106 3.92 -9.80 -23.01
N ARG A 107 2.72 -9.47 -22.50
CA ARG A 107 1.56 -9.03 -23.31
C ARG A 107 0.62 -8.14 -22.51
N LEU A 108 -0.19 -7.33 -23.19
CA LEU A 108 -1.24 -6.54 -22.55
C LEU A 108 -2.35 -7.44 -22.00
N THR A 109 -2.63 -7.32 -20.71
CA THR A 109 -3.71 -8.01 -19.98
C THR A 109 -3.95 -7.28 -18.65
N HIS A 110 -5.09 -7.53 -18.00
CA HIS A 110 -5.34 -7.15 -16.60
C HIS A 110 -4.89 -8.23 -15.58
N ALA A 111 -4.34 -9.35 -16.09
CA ALA A 111 -3.83 -10.45 -15.29
C ALA A 111 -2.40 -10.18 -14.80
N TRP A 112 -2.07 -10.70 -13.62
CA TRP A 112 -0.73 -10.66 -13.05
C TRP A 112 -0.02 -12.00 -13.30
N SER A 113 1.31 -12.00 -13.34
CA SER A 113 2.11 -13.22 -13.54
C SER A 113 1.84 -14.30 -12.48
N ASN A 114 1.37 -13.89 -11.29
CA ASN A 114 0.99 -14.78 -10.19
C ASN A 114 -0.53 -14.89 -9.94
N CYS A 115 -1.37 -14.20 -10.72
CA CYS A 115 -2.82 -14.17 -10.50
C CYS A 115 -3.55 -13.95 -11.84
N PRO A 116 -4.13 -15.00 -12.43
CA PRO A 116 -4.79 -14.91 -13.73
C PRO A 116 -6.08 -14.09 -13.64
N TYR A 117 -6.45 -13.42 -14.74
CA TYR A 117 -7.70 -12.69 -14.87
C TYR A 117 -8.36 -13.01 -16.22
N SER A 118 -9.67 -13.22 -16.20
CA SER A 118 -10.51 -13.33 -17.37
C SER A 118 -11.84 -12.60 -17.14
N ALA A 119 -12.20 -11.70 -18.05
CA ALA A 119 -13.48 -10.97 -17.98
C ALA A 119 -14.72 -11.89 -18.11
N SER A 120 -14.53 -13.13 -18.58
CA SER A 120 -15.61 -14.13 -18.71
C SER A 120 -15.70 -15.08 -17.51
N ASP A 121 -14.80 -14.97 -16.54
CA ASP A 121 -14.74 -15.86 -15.37
C ASP A 121 -14.71 -15.07 -14.06
N PRO A 122 -15.87 -14.90 -13.40
CA PRO A 122 -15.97 -14.18 -12.13
C PRO A 122 -15.08 -14.69 -11.02
N THR A 123 -14.65 -15.96 -11.06
CA THR A 123 -13.74 -16.53 -10.05
C THR A 123 -12.34 -15.91 -10.10
N THR A 124 -12.01 -15.22 -11.19
CA THR A 124 -10.72 -14.57 -11.41
C THR A 124 -10.73 -13.06 -11.14
N PHE A 125 -11.89 -12.46 -10.87
CA PHE A 125 -12.01 -11.00 -10.77
C PHE A 125 -11.19 -10.37 -9.64
N SER A 126 -11.07 -11.08 -8.50
CA SER A 126 -10.25 -10.63 -7.36
C SER A 126 -8.78 -10.46 -7.74
N CYS A 127 -8.26 -11.19 -8.73
CA CYS A 127 -6.89 -11.01 -9.20
C CYS A 127 -6.62 -9.60 -9.73
N MET A 128 -7.59 -8.97 -10.40
CA MET A 128 -7.48 -7.58 -10.80
C MET A 128 -7.92 -6.65 -9.65
N TRP A 129 -9.15 -6.78 -9.18
CA TRP A 129 -9.77 -5.78 -8.31
C TRP A 129 -9.14 -5.69 -6.92
N GLU A 130 -8.67 -6.81 -6.36
CA GLU A 130 -8.03 -6.85 -5.04
C GLU A 130 -6.50 -6.71 -5.12
N ALA A 131 -5.94 -6.28 -6.27
CA ALA A 131 -4.51 -6.00 -6.39
C ALA A 131 -3.95 -5.08 -5.28
N PRO A 132 -4.65 -4.02 -4.83
CA PRO A 132 -4.19 -3.23 -3.69
C PRO A 132 -4.00 -4.05 -2.40
N GLN A 133 -4.88 -5.01 -2.13
CA GLN A 133 -4.77 -5.90 -0.96
C GLN A 133 -3.72 -6.97 -1.17
N ARG A 134 -3.65 -7.59 -2.36
CA ARG A 134 -2.61 -8.58 -2.70
C ARG A 134 -1.20 -8.01 -2.57
N LEU A 135 -1.02 -6.71 -2.85
CA LEU A 135 0.24 -6.00 -2.68
C LEU A 135 0.41 -5.37 -1.28
N ASN A 136 -0.45 -5.69 -0.31
CA ASN A 136 -0.38 -5.19 1.07
C ASN A 136 -0.29 -3.65 1.16
N THR A 137 -1.03 -2.95 0.29
CA THR A 137 -1.17 -1.49 0.39
C THR A 137 -2.21 -1.11 1.45
N PRO A 138 -2.15 0.08 2.05
CA PRO A 138 -3.18 0.55 2.97
C PRO A 138 -4.49 0.99 2.28
N TYR A 139 -4.60 0.85 0.95
CA TYR A 139 -5.81 1.21 0.22
C TYR A 139 -6.98 0.30 0.64
N PRO A 140 -8.09 0.84 1.15
CA PRO A 140 -9.16 0.03 1.75
C PRO A 140 -10.11 -0.59 0.73
N GLY A 141 -10.15 -0.06 -0.49
CA GLY A 141 -11.09 -0.46 -1.54
C GLY A 141 -10.48 -1.34 -2.62
N ILE A 142 -11.31 -1.72 -3.58
CA ILE A 142 -10.84 -2.36 -4.81
C ILE A 142 -10.40 -1.32 -5.84
N GLY A 143 -9.51 -1.74 -6.75
CA GLY A 143 -9.02 -0.92 -7.84
C GLY A 143 -9.63 -1.27 -9.21
N TYR A 144 -9.79 -0.27 -10.07
CA TYR A 144 -10.25 -0.42 -11.46
C TYR A 144 -9.18 0.07 -12.43
N GLU A 145 -8.97 -0.61 -13.54
CA GLU A 145 -7.84 -0.36 -14.43
C GLU A 145 -8.25 -0.01 -15.85
N ASN A 146 -7.59 0.98 -16.44
CA ASN A 146 -7.38 1.02 -17.88
C ASN A 146 -5.90 0.69 -18.16
N ALA A 147 -5.66 -0.18 -19.13
CA ALA A 147 -4.31 -0.59 -19.54
C ALA A 147 -4.05 -0.20 -21.01
N HIS A 148 -2.80 0.11 -21.32
CA HIS A 148 -2.35 0.51 -22.65
C HIS A 148 -1.02 -0.15 -22.97
N PHE A 149 -0.87 -0.52 -24.24
CA PHE A 149 0.39 -0.99 -24.81
C PHE A 149 0.69 -0.23 -26.09
N ASN A 150 1.97 0.06 -26.32
CA ASN A 150 2.48 0.62 -27.56
C ASN A 150 3.63 -0.25 -28.10
N THR A 151 3.83 -0.28 -29.43
CA THR A 151 4.97 -1.02 -30.01
C THR A 151 6.31 -0.36 -29.69
N GLY A 152 6.32 0.97 -29.53
CA GLY A 152 7.41 1.73 -28.93
C GLY A 152 7.18 1.99 -27.43
N ALA A 153 7.99 2.89 -26.86
CA ALA A 153 7.77 3.31 -25.48
C ALA A 153 6.34 3.87 -25.31
N ALA A 154 5.69 3.47 -24.21
CA ALA A 154 4.46 4.14 -23.78
C ALA A 154 4.81 5.52 -23.24
N THR A 155 3.94 6.48 -23.52
CA THR A 155 4.06 7.87 -23.06
C THR A 155 2.74 8.32 -22.48
N ALA A 156 2.74 9.40 -21.70
CA ALA A 156 1.52 10.03 -21.22
C ALA A 156 0.55 10.35 -22.37
N ALA A 157 1.07 10.91 -23.45
CA ALA A 157 0.27 11.30 -24.61
C ALA A 157 -0.35 10.08 -25.34
N SER A 158 0.45 9.03 -25.58
CA SER A 158 -0.05 7.83 -26.28
C SER A 158 -1.10 7.08 -25.46
N ALA A 159 -0.89 6.96 -24.14
CA ALA A 159 -1.81 6.27 -23.25
C ALA A 159 -3.15 7.00 -23.15
N LEU A 160 -3.14 8.31 -22.86
CA LEU A 160 -4.37 9.09 -22.76
C LEU A 160 -5.15 9.10 -24.07
N LYS A 161 -4.47 9.31 -25.21
CA LYS A 161 -5.13 9.30 -26.52
C LYS A 161 -5.79 7.94 -26.80
N SER A 162 -5.11 6.85 -26.50
CA SER A 162 -5.65 5.49 -26.65
C SER A 162 -6.91 5.26 -25.81
N TRP A 163 -6.95 5.78 -24.58
CA TRP A 163 -8.12 5.64 -23.72
C TRP A 163 -9.27 6.57 -24.13
N GLN A 164 -8.98 7.78 -24.61
CA GLN A 164 -9.99 8.71 -25.15
C GLN A 164 -10.69 8.14 -26.39
N ASP A 165 -9.96 7.45 -27.25
CA ASP A 165 -10.51 6.86 -28.48
C ASP A 165 -11.35 5.60 -28.24
N SER A 166 -11.31 5.04 -27.02
CA SER A 166 -12.04 3.83 -26.66
C SER A 166 -13.17 4.18 -25.70
N SER A 167 -14.42 4.02 -26.14
CA SER A 167 -15.60 4.40 -25.34
C SER A 167 -15.59 3.82 -23.93
N GLY A 168 -15.24 2.53 -23.78
CA GLY A 168 -15.18 1.88 -22.48
C GLY A 168 -14.13 2.50 -21.55
N HIS A 169 -12.90 2.70 -22.03
CA HIS A 169 -11.83 3.30 -21.23
C HIS A 169 -12.11 4.77 -20.91
N ASN A 170 -12.64 5.51 -21.90
CA ASN A 170 -13.04 6.90 -21.73
C ASN A 170 -14.15 7.06 -20.67
N ALA A 171 -15.10 6.12 -20.66
CA ALA A 171 -16.18 6.13 -19.68
C ALA A 171 -15.67 5.95 -18.24
N VAL A 172 -14.61 5.15 -18.01
CA VAL A 172 -13.96 5.06 -16.69
C VAL A 172 -13.37 6.42 -16.29
N ILE A 173 -12.62 7.05 -17.20
CA ILE A 173 -11.94 8.34 -16.95
C ILE A 173 -12.95 9.45 -16.65
N LEU A 174 -14.10 9.45 -17.32
CA LEU A 174 -15.11 10.51 -17.22
C LEU A 174 -16.32 10.17 -16.34
N ASN A 175 -16.29 9.07 -15.59
CA ASN A 175 -17.43 8.63 -14.77
C ASN A 175 -18.74 8.53 -15.58
N GLN A 176 -18.69 7.87 -16.73
CA GLN A 176 -19.85 7.68 -17.59
C GLN A 176 -20.37 6.24 -17.49
N ASP A 177 -21.54 6.00 -18.07
CA ASP A 177 -22.18 4.67 -18.11
C ASP A 177 -22.31 4.04 -16.71
N ILE A 178 -21.72 2.86 -16.52
CA ILE A 178 -21.74 2.13 -15.25
C ILE A 178 -20.93 2.83 -14.13
N TRP A 179 -20.09 3.82 -14.48
CA TRP A 179 -19.19 4.54 -13.57
C TRP A 179 -19.78 5.85 -13.04
N LYS A 180 -21.00 6.21 -13.42
CA LYS A 180 -21.65 7.49 -13.06
C LYS A 180 -21.75 7.73 -11.56
N ASP A 181 -21.89 6.67 -10.77
CA ASP A 181 -22.07 6.73 -9.32
C ASP A 181 -20.76 6.37 -8.56
N TYR A 182 -19.61 6.40 -9.26
CA TYR A 182 -18.31 6.02 -8.70
C TYR A 182 -17.46 7.27 -8.45
N PRO A 183 -17.51 7.89 -7.26
CA PRO A 183 -16.69 9.07 -6.99
C PRO A 183 -15.22 8.65 -6.89
N TRP A 184 -14.45 8.89 -7.94
CA TRP A 184 -13.01 8.62 -7.89
C TRP A 184 -12.34 9.52 -6.85
N GLN A 185 -11.76 8.91 -5.81
CA GLN A 185 -11.06 9.57 -4.71
C GLN A 185 -9.57 9.19 -4.64
N ALA A 186 -9.14 8.27 -5.51
CA ALA A 186 -7.77 7.82 -5.61
C ALA A 186 -7.45 7.50 -7.08
N ILE A 187 -6.28 7.95 -7.53
CA ILE A 187 -5.71 7.62 -8.84
C ILE A 187 -4.24 7.18 -8.67
N GLY A 188 -3.88 6.09 -9.33
CA GLY A 188 -2.52 5.58 -9.42
C GLY A 188 -2.08 5.40 -10.87
N ILE A 189 -0.82 5.68 -11.19
CA ILE A 189 -0.31 5.63 -12.56
C ILE A 189 1.00 4.85 -12.59
N GLY A 190 1.16 4.04 -13.64
CA GLY A 190 2.36 3.29 -13.92
C GLY A 190 2.70 3.41 -15.39
N ILE A 191 3.95 3.75 -15.72
CA ILE A 191 4.47 3.72 -17.09
C ILE A 191 5.82 3.04 -17.08
N TYR A 192 5.94 1.92 -17.80
CA TYR A 192 7.20 1.21 -17.92
C TYR A 192 7.35 0.52 -19.28
N LYS A 193 8.47 0.81 -19.95
CA LYS A 193 8.77 0.35 -21.32
C LYS A 193 7.58 0.64 -22.26
N ASN A 194 6.91 -0.40 -22.73
CA ASN A 194 5.84 -0.36 -23.72
C ASN A 194 4.44 -0.25 -23.08
N TYR A 195 4.35 -0.26 -21.75
CA TYR A 195 3.09 -0.37 -21.02
C TYR A 195 2.80 0.89 -20.22
N ALA A 196 1.53 1.26 -20.18
CA ALA A 196 1.00 2.26 -19.26
C ALA A 196 -0.31 1.76 -18.68
N VAL A 197 -0.51 1.96 -17.39
CA VAL A 197 -1.78 1.66 -16.72
C VAL A 197 -2.19 2.81 -15.81
N ILE A 198 -3.49 2.94 -15.64
CA ILE A 198 -4.10 3.81 -14.66
C ILE A 198 -5.04 3.00 -13.77
N TRP A 199 -4.93 3.21 -12.48
CA TRP A 199 -5.78 2.62 -11.46
C TRP A 199 -6.66 3.70 -10.82
N PHE A 200 -7.96 3.43 -10.74
CA PHE A 200 -8.95 4.26 -10.07
C PHE A 200 -9.46 3.57 -8.82
N GLY A 201 -9.81 4.38 -7.82
CA GLY A 201 -10.37 3.91 -6.57
C GLY A 201 -11.46 4.84 -6.06
N LYS A 202 -12.51 4.27 -5.44
CA LYS A 202 -13.66 5.03 -4.93
C LYS A 202 -13.40 5.64 -3.57
N GLU A 203 -12.53 5.02 -2.80
CA GLU A 203 -12.15 5.41 -1.45
C GLU A 203 -10.94 6.34 -1.50
N ALA A 204 -10.82 7.24 -0.55
CA ALA A 204 -9.62 8.04 -0.37
C ALA A 204 -8.48 7.15 0.14
N ASP A 205 -7.25 7.42 -0.29
CA ASP A 205 -6.07 6.67 0.16
C ASP A 205 -5.60 7.18 1.54
N PRO A 206 -5.61 6.33 2.59
CA PRO A 206 -5.10 6.72 3.91
C PRO A 206 -3.62 7.13 3.88
N ALA A 207 -2.82 6.61 2.95
CA ALA A 207 -1.40 6.94 2.81
C ALA A 207 -1.13 8.42 2.48
N ASN A 208 -2.15 9.17 2.05
CA ASN A 208 -2.06 10.62 1.87
C ASN A 208 -2.04 11.40 3.21
N ASN A 209 -2.38 10.75 4.33
CA ASN A 209 -2.28 11.34 5.64
C ASN A 209 -1.00 10.84 6.35
N PRO A 210 -0.01 11.70 6.62
CA PRO A 210 1.23 11.30 7.26
C PRO A 210 1.04 10.72 8.68
N ASN A 211 -0.14 10.90 9.29
CA ASN A 211 -0.49 10.37 10.60
C ASN A 211 -1.25 9.03 10.56
N SER A 212 -1.40 8.37 9.40
CA SER A 212 -2.20 7.14 9.26
C SER A 212 -1.45 5.83 9.58
N ARG A 213 -0.37 5.87 10.37
CA ARG A 213 0.41 4.68 10.75
C ARG A 213 0.18 4.28 12.19
#